data_AF-A0A7S2JR00-F1
#
_entry.id   AF-A0A7S2JR00-F1
#
_cell.length_a   1.000
_cell.length_b   1.000
_cell.length_c   1.000
_cell.angle_alpha   90.00
_cell.angle_beta   90.00
_cell.angle_gamma   90.00
#
_symmetry.space_group_name_H-M   'P 1'
#
loop_
_entity.id
_entity.type
_entity.pdbx_description
1 polymer ?
#
loop_
_entity_poly.entity_id
_entity_poly.type
_entity_poly.pdbx_seq_one_letter_code
_entity_poly.pdbx_strand_id
1 'polypeptide(L)'
;GADLDAGGPGLRDGAAANGEDDESLAGQEDEARDEQRYLSSQRELGTEVQELEHLIRDKEALMDQLTRQSKAILSMRQEYEMRLHELQEAVEHATEEKERTLQELQQETGASRRKAQLEGKLRELTRQLVELRRQQSDAQRLLRVKEMQEARISRMHTEISRLRGQKEVVESRMKYEEQQYRLRRKSWVVRMREAAKHSAQLQKQNNEQSRMLLKKTREADMSARKIEELKREQKQYLEAARFRVRVEREAARTAKFREANARLRRELQERQRKVEQMEAMLAERLRLQGLGGTARPEELREVEDQIESLDAQLNFDGECIVRSQTQILKLTAVNETAEDTGPQGPQAQPEEAVGAPMVSGAAVVAQLSSLQDAKSTCLECFRSIDQLSADNGTLQARIAELEADIEQRDASIDELQARERLAEAQFV
;
A
#
# COMPACT_ATOMS: atom_id res chain seq x y z
N GLY A 1 50.98 -22.58 -12.91
CA GLY A 1 50.03 -22.71 -11.80
C GLY A 1 49.04 -21.58 -11.93
N ALA A 2 47.82 -21.90 -12.34
CA ALA A 2 46.74 -20.95 -12.52
C ALA A 2 45.49 -21.60 -11.92
N ASP A 3 45.18 -21.23 -10.69
CA ASP A 3 43.92 -21.55 -10.03
C ASP A 3 42.90 -20.49 -10.45
N LEU A 4 41.94 -20.90 -11.28
CA LEU A 4 40.71 -20.17 -11.55
C LEU A 4 39.61 -20.89 -10.78
N ASP A 5 39.44 -20.48 -9.53
CA ASP A 5 38.34 -20.93 -8.67
C ASP A 5 37.04 -20.24 -9.08
N ALA A 6 35.99 -21.05 -9.11
CA ALA A 6 34.73 -20.77 -9.78
C ALA A 6 33.86 -19.83 -8.95
N GLY A 7 33.63 -18.62 -9.48
CA GLY A 7 32.59 -17.72 -9.00
C GLY A 7 31.20 -18.32 -9.26
N GLY A 8 30.63 -18.95 -8.24
CA GLY A 8 29.22 -19.35 -8.23
C GLY A 8 28.32 -18.11 -8.12
N PRO A 9 27.31 -17.94 -9.00
CA PRO A 9 26.35 -16.85 -8.87
C PRO A 9 25.42 -17.15 -7.70
N GLY A 10 25.65 -16.47 -6.59
CA GLY A 10 24.71 -16.41 -5.48
C GLY A 10 23.41 -15.77 -5.93
N LEU A 11 22.38 -16.61 -6.07
CA LEU A 11 20.97 -16.22 -6.16
C LEU A 11 20.63 -15.38 -4.92
N ARG A 12 20.72 -14.06 -5.08
CA ARG A 12 20.12 -13.08 -4.16
C ARG A 12 18.61 -13.15 -4.39
N ASP A 13 17.94 -13.97 -3.61
CA ASP A 13 16.48 -13.95 -3.51
C ASP A 13 16.01 -12.57 -3.05
N GLY A 14 14.99 -12.09 -3.74
CA GLY A 14 14.55 -10.71 -3.73
C GLY A 14 14.06 -10.24 -2.37
N ALA A 15 14.70 -9.20 -1.86
CA ALA A 15 14.18 -8.33 -0.82
C ALA A 15 13.03 -7.48 -1.40
N ALA A 16 11.85 -8.08 -1.52
CA ALA A 16 10.62 -7.41 -1.95
C ALA A 16 9.54 -7.60 -0.87
N ALA A 17 9.73 -6.97 0.30
CA ALA A 17 8.77 -7.11 1.41
C ALA A 17 8.74 -5.95 2.43
N ASN A 18 9.23 -4.74 2.13
CA ASN A 18 9.29 -3.66 3.13
C ASN A 18 8.40 -2.43 2.83
N GLY A 19 7.45 -2.53 1.89
CA GLY A 19 6.57 -1.41 1.54
C GLY A 19 5.38 -1.18 2.49
N GLU A 20 5.02 -2.17 3.32
CA GLU A 20 3.82 -2.10 4.17
C GLU A 20 4.08 -1.44 5.54
N ASP A 21 5.34 -1.34 5.97
CA ASP A 21 5.69 -0.74 7.26
C ASP A 21 5.64 0.80 7.23
N ASP A 22 5.85 1.41 6.06
CA ASP A 22 6.06 2.86 5.90
C ASP A 22 4.76 3.67 6.14
N GLU A 23 3.60 3.16 5.69
CA GLU A 23 2.30 3.82 5.96
C GLU A 23 1.90 3.74 7.44
N SER A 24 2.30 2.67 8.14
CA SER A 24 2.00 2.52 9.57
C SER A 24 2.80 3.50 10.44
N LEU A 25 4.02 3.84 10.00
CA LEU A 25 4.90 4.80 10.66
C LEU A 25 4.42 6.23 10.47
N ALA A 26 3.97 6.58 9.26
CA ALA A 26 3.42 7.91 8.96
C ALA A 26 2.24 8.27 9.89
N GLY A 27 1.32 7.33 10.13
CA GLY A 27 0.18 7.54 11.04
C GLY A 27 0.56 7.69 12.53
N GLN A 28 1.69 7.12 12.95
CA GLN A 28 2.19 7.28 14.33
C GLN A 28 2.90 8.62 14.52
N GLU A 29 3.64 9.09 13.51
CA GLU A 29 4.32 10.39 13.55
C GLU A 29 3.32 11.54 13.62
N ASP A 30 2.25 11.50 12.83
CA ASP A 30 1.23 12.55 12.85
C ASP A 30 0.49 12.61 14.19
N GLU A 31 0.20 11.47 14.81
CA GLU A 31 -0.40 11.43 16.15
C GLU A 31 0.56 11.98 17.22
N ALA A 32 1.86 11.67 17.13
CA ALA A 32 2.86 12.20 18.04
C ALA A 32 2.99 13.72 17.90
N ARG A 33 2.92 14.26 16.67
CA ARG A 33 2.92 15.70 16.40
C ARG A 33 1.69 16.38 17.00
N ASP A 34 0.51 15.79 16.84
CA ASP A 34 -0.73 16.35 17.38
C ASP A 34 -0.79 16.28 18.91
N GLU A 35 -0.28 15.20 19.53
CA GLU A 35 -0.11 15.12 20.98
C GLU A 35 0.87 16.18 21.49
N GLN A 36 2.00 16.38 20.80
CA GLN A 36 2.96 17.42 21.15
C GLN A 36 2.35 18.83 21.06
N ARG A 37 1.57 19.12 20.01
CA ARG A 37 0.84 20.39 19.85
C ARG A 37 -0.19 20.61 20.96
N TYR A 38 -0.93 19.58 21.34
CA TYR A 38 -1.87 19.66 22.46
C TYR A 38 -1.13 19.97 23.78
N LEU A 39 -0.03 19.27 24.05
CA LEU A 39 0.76 19.47 25.26
C LEU A 39 1.49 20.82 25.29
N SER A 40 1.87 21.39 24.14
CA SER A 40 2.41 22.75 24.09
C SER A 40 1.33 23.78 24.36
N SER A 41 0.17 23.68 23.70
CA SER A 41 -0.99 24.57 23.92
C SER A 41 -1.43 24.56 25.39
N GLN A 42 -1.53 23.38 26.02
CA GLN A 42 -1.89 23.25 27.43
C GLN A 42 -0.87 23.90 28.37
N ARG A 43 0.43 23.81 28.05
CA ARG A 43 1.47 24.49 28.83
C ARG A 43 1.36 26.01 28.69
N GLU A 44 1.18 26.52 27.47
CA GLU A 44 1.04 27.96 27.19
C GLU A 44 -0.18 28.56 27.90
N LEU A 45 -1.36 27.94 27.75
CA LEU A 45 -2.57 28.38 28.45
C LEU A 45 -2.41 28.24 29.97
N GLY A 46 -1.74 27.19 30.45
CA GLY A 46 -1.43 27.02 31.86
C GLY A 46 -0.53 28.12 32.41
N THR A 47 0.47 28.57 31.66
CA THR A 47 1.31 29.71 32.03
C THR A 47 0.52 31.01 32.06
N GLU A 48 -0.37 31.24 31.07
CA GLU A 48 -1.24 32.43 31.04
C GLU A 48 -2.18 32.50 32.25
N VAL A 49 -2.76 31.37 32.66
CA VAL A 49 -3.58 31.30 33.89
C VAL A 49 -2.76 31.67 35.13
N GLN A 50 -1.53 31.17 35.26
CA GLN A 50 -0.65 31.46 36.40
C GLN A 50 -0.26 32.94 36.44
N GLU A 51 0.04 33.55 35.29
CA GLU A 51 0.33 34.98 35.18
C GLU A 51 -0.88 35.83 35.57
N LEU A 52 -2.08 35.49 35.08
CA LEU A 52 -3.31 36.17 35.47
C LEU A 52 -3.59 36.04 36.97
N GLU A 53 -3.36 34.87 37.57
CA GLU A 53 -3.48 34.67 39.01
C GLU A 53 -2.47 35.50 39.82
N HIS A 54 -1.24 35.67 39.34
CA HIS A 54 -0.25 36.53 39.98
C HIS A 54 -0.67 38.00 39.91
N LEU A 55 -1.07 38.47 38.72
CA LEU A 55 -1.53 39.84 38.51
C LEU A 55 -2.78 40.18 39.35
N ILE A 56 -3.72 39.24 39.47
CA ILE A 56 -4.90 39.40 40.33
C ILE A 56 -4.45 39.55 41.79
N ARG A 57 -3.59 38.66 42.30
CA ARG A 57 -3.08 38.71 43.68
C ARG A 57 -2.36 40.03 43.98
N ASP A 58 -1.49 40.49 43.10
CA ASP A 58 -0.77 41.75 43.28
C ASP A 58 -1.73 42.95 43.33
N LYS A 59 -2.72 42.98 42.43
CA LYS A 59 -3.73 44.04 42.42
C LYS A 59 -4.66 43.98 43.63
N GLU A 60 -4.99 42.80 44.14
CA GLU A 60 -5.76 42.63 45.37
C GLU A 60 -4.99 43.17 46.57
N ALA A 61 -3.69 42.85 46.68
CA ALA A 61 -2.82 43.37 47.73
C ALA A 61 -2.71 44.91 47.68
N LEU A 62 -2.56 45.49 46.49
CA LEU A 62 -2.57 46.94 46.31
C LEU A 62 -3.95 47.56 46.63
N MET A 63 -5.05 46.89 46.27
CA MET A 63 -6.39 47.36 46.60
C MET A 63 -6.63 47.36 48.11
N ASP A 64 -6.18 46.32 48.81
CA ASP A 64 -6.25 46.23 50.27
C ASP A 64 -5.46 47.36 50.92
N GLN A 65 -4.26 47.67 50.42
CA GLN A 65 -3.46 48.79 50.89
C GLN A 65 -4.20 50.13 50.68
N LEU A 66 -4.75 50.37 49.49
CA LEU A 66 -5.52 51.58 49.19
C LEU A 66 -6.79 51.67 50.04
N THR A 67 -7.45 50.55 50.32
CA THR A 67 -8.66 50.51 51.15
C THR A 67 -8.33 50.81 52.62
N ARG A 68 -7.22 50.28 53.15
CA ARG A 68 -6.71 50.63 54.49
C ARG A 68 -6.38 52.12 54.58
N GLN A 69 -5.69 52.66 53.58
CA GLN A 69 -5.41 54.11 53.49
C GLN A 69 -6.71 54.92 53.39
N SER A 70 -7.70 54.47 52.62
CA SER A 70 -8.99 55.14 52.45
C SER A 70 -9.79 55.16 53.75
N LYS A 71 -9.73 54.09 54.55
CA LYS A 71 -10.35 54.05 55.89
C LYS A 71 -9.70 55.07 56.84
N ALA A 72 -8.37 55.17 56.83
CA ALA A 72 -7.65 56.18 57.62
C ALA A 72 -8.02 57.61 57.17
N ILE A 73 -8.09 57.85 55.86
CA ILE A 73 -8.50 59.15 55.30
C ILE A 73 -9.97 59.44 55.58
N LEU A 74 -10.86 58.45 55.62
CA LEU A 74 -12.26 58.65 55.97
C LEU A 74 -12.42 59.09 57.44
N SER A 75 -11.68 58.47 58.36
CA SER A 75 -11.64 58.90 59.77
C SER A 75 -11.19 60.36 59.87
N MET A 76 -10.07 60.70 59.21
CA MET A 76 -9.59 62.08 59.15
C MET A 76 -10.65 63.00 58.52
N ARG A 77 -11.28 62.59 57.42
CA ARG A 77 -12.34 63.37 56.76
C ARG A 77 -13.47 63.69 57.72
N GLN A 78 -13.96 62.74 58.51
CA GLN A 78 -15.03 62.99 59.47
C GLN A 78 -14.61 64.02 60.52
N GLU A 79 -13.39 63.90 61.05
CA GLU A 79 -12.81 64.89 61.96
C GLU A 79 -12.71 66.27 61.30
N TYR A 80 -12.24 66.34 60.05
CA TYR A 80 -12.12 67.58 59.29
C TYR A 80 -13.47 68.16 58.88
N GLU A 81 -14.49 67.36 58.58
CA GLU A 81 -15.84 67.85 58.25
C GLU A 81 -16.51 68.49 59.46
N MET A 82 -16.43 67.83 60.62
CA MET A 82 -16.86 68.43 61.89
C MET A 82 -16.07 69.70 62.17
N ARG A 83 -14.74 69.66 62.02
CA ARG A 83 -13.89 70.84 62.22
C ARG A 83 -14.21 71.95 61.23
N LEU A 84 -14.51 71.65 59.97
CA LEU A 84 -14.85 72.65 58.96
C LEU A 84 -16.17 73.33 59.32
N HIS A 85 -17.14 72.59 59.86
CA HIS A 85 -18.38 73.15 60.38
C HIS A 85 -18.12 74.07 61.59
N GLU A 86 -17.35 73.61 62.58
CA GLU A 86 -16.93 74.44 63.73
C GLU A 86 -16.18 75.71 63.30
N LEU A 87 -15.27 75.59 62.32
CA LEU A 87 -14.50 76.71 61.80
C LEU A 87 -15.39 77.68 61.00
N GLN A 88 -16.40 77.19 60.28
CA GLN A 88 -17.38 78.04 59.61
C GLN A 88 -18.17 78.86 60.62
N GLU A 89 -18.71 78.21 61.66
CA GLU A 89 -19.42 78.89 62.74
C GLU A 89 -18.51 79.91 63.46
N ALA A 90 -17.25 79.55 63.72
CA ALA A 90 -16.27 80.45 64.33
C ALA A 90 -15.91 81.63 63.43
N VAL A 91 -15.77 81.43 62.11
CA VAL A 91 -15.55 82.51 61.14
C VAL A 91 -16.76 83.44 61.11
N GLU A 92 -17.97 82.89 61.03
CA GLU A 92 -19.22 83.67 61.03
C GLU A 92 -19.33 84.51 62.31
N HIS A 93 -19.14 83.89 63.47
CA HIS A 93 -19.13 84.60 64.76
C HIS A 93 -18.04 85.67 64.83
N ALA A 94 -16.80 85.37 64.42
CA ALA A 94 -15.70 86.33 64.40
C ALA A 94 -15.94 87.48 63.42
N THR A 95 -16.60 87.22 62.28
CA THR A 95 -17.01 88.28 61.34
C THR A 95 -18.08 89.18 61.95
N GLU A 96 -19.08 88.60 62.62
CA GLU A 96 -20.11 89.38 63.33
C GLU A 96 -19.49 90.23 64.44
N GLU A 97 -18.58 89.68 65.27
CA GLU A 97 -17.89 90.42 66.32
C GLU A 97 -17.00 91.53 65.75
N LYS A 98 -16.29 91.27 64.65
CA LYS A 98 -15.50 92.27 63.94
C LYS A 98 -16.40 93.41 63.43
N GLU A 99 -17.56 93.09 62.88
CA GLU A 99 -18.53 94.09 62.41
C GLU A 99 -19.09 94.90 63.59
N ARG A 100 -19.46 94.26 64.70
CA ARG A 100 -19.91 94.94 65.94
C ARG A 100 -18.84 95.88 66.49
N THR A 101 -17.60 95.41 66.63
CA THR A 101 -16.48 96.24 67.15
C THR A 101 -16.13 97.38 66.20
N LEU A 102 -16.23 97.21 64.88
CA LEU A 102 -16.10 98.29 63.91
C LEU A 102 -17.20 99.34 64.09
N GLN A 103 -18.45 98.92 64.29
CA GLN A 103 -19.56 99.83 64.57
C GLN A 103 -19.34 100.60 65.88
N GLU A 104 -18.89 99.93 66.94
CA GLU A 104 -18.54 100.58 68.22
C GLU A 104 -17.41 101.60 68.04
N LEU A 105 -16.35 101.26 67.29
CA LEU A 105 -15.22 102.14 67.02
C LEU A 105 -15.62 103.38 66.19
N GLN A 106 -16.62 103.24 65.31
CA GLN A 106 -17.21 104.35 64.57
C GLN A 106 -18.06 105.27 65.46
N GLN A 107 -18.69 104.74 66.52
CA GLN A 107 -19.52 105.50 67.45
C GLN A 107 -18.70 106.18 68.56
N GLU A 108 -17.52 105.68 68.90
CA GLU A 108 -16.67 106.21 69.97
C GLU A 108 -15.89 107.48 69.59
N THR A 109 -16.47 108.64 69.89
CA THR A 109 -15.85 109.96 69.73
C THR A 109 -15.22 110.45 71.05
N GLY A 110 -14.00 110.00 71.39
CA GLY A 110 -13.18 110.74 72.37
C GLY A 110 -12.21 110.01 73.32
N ALA A 111 -12.18 108.67 73.40
CA ALA A 111 -11.33 107.95 74.36
C ALA A 111 -10.16 107.16 73.70
N SER A 112 -8.98 107.78 73.62
CA SER A 112 -7.78 107.21 72.93
C SER A 112 -7.38 105.80 73.40
N ARG A 113 -7.49 105.50 74.70
CA ARG A 113 -7.10 104.20 75.26
C ARG A 113 -8.05 103.07 74.86
N ARG A 114 -9.36 103.34 74.79
CA ARG A 114 -10.37 102.36 74.41
C ARG A 114 -10.30 102.06 72.91
N LYS A 115 -10.06 103.09 72.09
CA LYS A 115 -9.76 102.94 70.66
C LYS A 115 -8.56 102.02 70.40
N ALA A 116 -7.44 102.21 71.09
CA ALA A 116 -6.27 101.35 70.94
C ALA A 116 -6.53 99.88 71.34
N GLN A 117 -7.35 99.66 72.37
CA GLN A 117 -7.76 98.30 72.78
C GLN A 117 -8.63 97.63 71.72
N LEU A 118 -9.61 98.35 71.18
CA LEU A 118 -10.47 97.84 70.10
C LEU A 118 -9.68 97.57 68.82
N GLU A 119 -8.73 98.42 68.45
CA GLU A 119 -7.81 98.17 67.32
C GLU A 119 -6.95 96.92 67.54
N GLY A 120 -6.47 96.68 68.77
CA GLY A 120 -5.75 95.47 69.13
C GLY A 120 -6.60 94.20 68.98
N LYS A 121 -7.84 94.23 69.49
CA LYS A 121 -8.80 93.13 69.31
C LYS A 121 -9.13 92.88 67.83
N LEU A 122 -9.31 93.94 67.04
CA LEU A 122 -9.58 93.83 65.60
C LEU A 122 -8.43 93.15 64.86
N ARG A 123 -7.18 93.46 65.20
CA ARG A 123 -5.99 92.80 64.62
C ARG A 123 -5.93 91.32 64.98
N GLU A 124 -6.22 90.96 66.23
CA GLU A 124 -6.25 89.56 66.64
C GLU A 124 -7.38 88.78 65.95
N LEU A 125 -8.59 89.34 65.89
CA LEU A 125 -9.71 88.73 65.13
C LEU A 125 -9.38 88.57 63.65
N THR A 126 -8.68 89.54 63.06
CA THR A 126 -8.23 89.44 61.66
C THR A 126 -7.19 88.33 61.48
N ARG A 127 -6.26 88.16 62.44
CA ARG A 127 -5.29 87.07 62.45
C ARG A 127 -5.99 85.70 62.54
N GLN A 128 -6.95 85.58 63.46
CA GLN A 128 -7.76 84.38 63.62
C GLN A 128 -8.54 84.06 62.34
N LEU A 129 -9.20 85.04 61.71
CA LEU A 129 -9.90 84.83 60.44
C LEU A 129 -9.01 84.29 59.32
N VAL A 130 -7.77 84.78 59.21
CA VAL A 130 -6.81 84.26 58.20
C VAL A 130 -6.42 82.81 58.51
N GLU A 131 -6.20 82.48 59.77
CA GLU A 131 -5.86 81.11 60.19
C GLU A 131 -7.02 80.14 59.98
N LEU A 132 -8.25 80.53 60.34
CA LEU A 132 -9.46 79.73 60.12
C LEU A 132 -9.70 79.46 58.62
N ARG A 133 -9.54 80.48 57.77
CA ARG A 133 -9.64 80.32 56.31
C ARG A 133 -8.56 79.40 55.74
N ARG A 134 -7.33 79.45 56.28
CA ARG A 134 -6.27 78.52 55.90
C ARG A 134 -6.65 77.09 56.26
N GLN A 135 -7.11 76.85 57.50
CA GLN A 135 -7.56 75.53 57.94
C GLN A 135 -8.73 75.00 57.09
N GLN A 136 -9.69 75.87 56.74
CA GLN A 136 -10.78 75.52 55.81
C GLN A 136 -10.24 75.06 54.44
N SER A 137 -9.26 75.77 53.88
CA SER A 137 -8.66 75.41 52.59
C SER A 137 -7.89 74.08 52.63
N ASP A 138 -7.20 73.79 53.74
CA ASP A 138 -6.47 72.54 53.95
C ASP A 138 -7.44 71.35 54.06
N ALA A 139 -8.56 71.52 54.77
CA ALA A 139 -9.62 70.51 54.87
C ALA A 139 -10.29 70.23 53.52
N GLN A 140 -10.59 71.27 52.73
CA GLN A 140 -11.10 71.10 51.36
C GLN A 140 -10.12 70.35 50.44
N ARG A 141 -8.81 70.60 50.58
CA ARG A 141 -7.79 69.86 49.83
C ARG A 141 -7.81 68.38 50.18
N LEU A 142 -7.98 68.02 51.45
CA LEU A 142 -8.04 66.63 51.89
C LEU A 142 -9.27 65.89 51.31
N LEU A 143 -10.43 66.55 51.24
CA LEU A 143 -11.64 65.98 50.63
C LEU A 143 -11.41 65.59 49.17
N ARG A 144 -10.77 66.46 48.38
CA ARG A 144 -10.43 66.16 46.97
C ARG A 144 -9.48 64.97 46.83
N VAL A 145 -8.51 64.84 47.73
CA VAL A 145 -7.60 63.68 47.75
C VAL A 145 -8.36 62.39 48.02
N LYS A 146 -9.33 62.42 48.94
CA LYS A 146 -10.20 61.28 49.28
C LYS A 146 -11.06 60.85 48.08
N GLU A 147 -11.72 61.78 47.41
CA GLU A 147 -12.52 61.49 46.20
C GLU A 147 -11.66 60.87 45.08
N MET A 148 -10.46 61.43 44.86
CA MET A 148 -9.51 60.87 43.88
C MET A 148 -9.09 59.44 44.23
N GLN A 149 -8.89 59.15 45.52
CA GLN A 149 -8.54 57.81 46.00
C GLN A 149 -9.70 56.82 45.85
N GLU A 150 -10.94 57.21 46.15
CA GLU A 150 -12.12 56.38 45.94
C GLU A 150 -12.28 56.02 44.45
N ALA A 151 -12.14 56.99 43.56
CA ALA A 151 -12.16 56.75 42.11
C ALA A 151 -11.04 55.77 41.67
N ARG A 152 -9.85 55.85 42.29
CA ARG A 152 -8.75 54.89 42.04
C ARG A 152 -9.11 53.48 42.50
N ILE A 153 -9.70 53.34 43.70
CA ILE A 153 -10.14 52.05 44.23
C ILE A 153 -11.21 51.43 43.32
N SER A 154 -12.20 52.20 42.89
CA SER A 154 -13.24 51.72 41.96
C SER A 154 -12.66 51.22 40.64
N ARG A 155 -11.71 51.96 40.04
CA ARG A 155 -11.01 51.52 38.82
C ARG A 155 -10.25 50.21 39.03
N MET A 156 -9.54 50.07 40.14
CA MET A 156 -8.86 48.81 40.46
C MET A 156 -9.83 47.64 40.65
N HIS A 157 -10.99 47.88 41.25
CA HIS A 157 -12.03 46.86 41.39
C HIS A 157 -12.52 46.37 40.02
N THR A 158 -12.79 47.30 39.08
CA THR A 158 -13.19 46.94 37.71
C THR A 158 -12.11 46.16 36.97
N GLU A 159 -10.84 46.51 37.17
CA GLU A 159 -9.72 45.84 36.51
C GLU A 159 -9.53 44.41 37.04
N ILE A 160 -9.65 44.19 38.35
CA ILE A 160 -9.57 42.84 38.92
C ILE A 160 -10.72 41.96 38.43
N SER A 161 -11.95 42.50 38.38
CA SER A 161 -13.09 41.78 37.81
C SER A 161 -12.84 41.42 36.33
N ARG A 162 -12.25 42.33 35.55
CA ARG A 162 -11.87 42.06 34.15
C ARG A 162 -10.84 40.92 34.05
N LEU A 163 -9.77 40.97 34.85
CA LEU A 163 -8.73 39.93 34.86
C LEU A 163 -9.29 38.56 35.28
N ARG A 164 -10.20 38.51 36.26
CA ARG A 164 -10.89 37.27 36.65
C ARG A 164 -11.74 36.71 35.50
N GLY A 165 -12.45 37.56 34.77
CA GLY A 165 -13.18 37.15 33.57
C GLY A 165 -12.25 36.61 32.48
N GLN A 166 -11.10 37.25 32.24
CA GLN A 166 -10.09 36.74 31.30
C GLN A 166 -9.56 35.37 31.72
N LYS A 167 -9.25 35.18 33.02
CA LYS A 167 -8.82 33.89 33.57
C LYS A 167 -9.85 32.80 33.31
N GLU A 168 -11.13 33.05 33.59
CA GLU A 168 -12.21 32.08 33.37
C GLU A 168 -12.35 31.67 31.90
N VAL A 169 -12.16 32.62 30.97
CA VAL A 169 -12.15 32.34 29.53
C VAL A 169 -10.99 31.42 29.15
N VAL A 170 -9.77 31.67 29.64
CA VAL A 170 -8.60 30.83 29.37
C VAL A 170 -8.80 29.43 29.95
N GLU A 171 -9.28 29.30 31.19
CA GLU A 171 -9.59 28.00 31.80
C GLU A 171 -10.67 27.23 31.02
N SER A 172 -11.70 27.92 30.53
CA SER A 172 -12.76 27.32 29.73
C SER A 172 -12.23 26.83 28.38
N ARG A 173 -11.32 27.60 27.75
CA ARG A 173 -10.61 27.20 26.53
C ARG A 173 -9.75 25.96 26.78
N MET A 174 -8.98 25.91 27.86
CA MET A 174 -8.19 24.72 28.24
C MET A 174 -9.05 23.46 28.36
N LYS A 175 -10.20 23.56 29.04
CA LYS A 175 -11.15 22.45 29.21
C LYS A 175 -11.74 22.00 27.87
N TYR A 176 -12.08 22.95 27.00
CA TYR A 176 -12.59 22.65 25.66
C TYR A 176 -11.54 21.94 24.80
N GLU A 177 -10.30 22.45 24.76
CA GLU A 177 -9.20 21.83 24.01
C GLU A 177 -8.89 20.42 24.52
N GLU A 178 -8.93 20.18 25.83
CA GLU A 178 -8.79 18.85 26.43
C GLU A 178 -9.91 17.90 25.98
N GLN A 179 -11.17 18.35 25.96
CA GLN A 179 -12.28 17.54 25.47
C GLN A 179 -12.13 17.19 23.99
N GLN A 180 -11.74 18.16 23.15
CA GLN A 180 -11.49 17.95 21.73
C GLN A 180 -10.33 16.98 21.49
N TYR A 181 -9.24 17.10 22.26
CA TYR A 181 -8.12 16.16 22.22
C TYR A 181 -8.57 14.74 22.58
N ARG A 182 -9.34 14.57 23.66
CA ARG A 182 -9.88 13.25 24.07
C ARG A 182 -10.79 12.63 23.00
N LEU A 183 -11.64 13.42 22.34
CA LEU A 183 -12.50 12.95 21.26
C LEU A 183 -11.69 12.52 20.04
N ARG A 184 -10.71 13.34 19.62
CA ARG A 184 -9.79 13.00 18.53
C ARG A 184 -9.03 11.71 18.82
N ARG A 185 -8.46 11.57 20.02
CA ARG A 185 -7.76 10.35 20.47
C ARG A 185 -8.65 9.12 20.42
N LYS A 186 -9.91 9.21 20.89
CA LYS A 186 -10.88 8.11 20.80
C LYS A 186 -11.17 7.72 19.34
N SER A 187 -11.41 8.70 18.47
CA SER A 187 -11.64 8.46 17.05
C SER A 187 -10.43 7.81 16.37
N TRP A 188 -9.23 8.27 16.68
CA TRP A 188 -7.98 7.69 16.18
C TRP A 188 -7.82 6.22 16.62
N VAL A 189 -8.05 5.91 17.90
CA VAL A 189 -8.00 4.52 18.40
C VAL A 189 -9.00 3.61 17.68
N VAL A 190 -10.20 4.11 17.36
CA VAL A 190 -11.19 3.35 16.59
C VAL A 190 -10.68 3.07 15.18
N ARG A 191 -10.19 4.10 14.47
CA ARG A 191 -9.60 3.96 13.13
C ARG A 191 -8.42 2.98 13.11
N MET A 192 -7.54 3.05 14.10
CA MET A 192 -6.41 2.11 14.24
C MET A 192 -6.87 0.66 14.43
N ARG A 193 -7.93 0.43 15.21
CA ARG A 193 -8.51 -0.91 15.36
C ARG A 193 -9.16 -1.41 14.07
N GLU A 194 -9.79 -0.54 13.31
CA GLU A 194 -10.37 -0.87 12.00
C GLU A 194 -9.27 -1.21 10.98
N ALA A 195 -8.22 -0.38 10.89
CA ALA A 195 -7.06 -0.65 10.06
C ALA A 195 -6.39 -1.99 10.41
N ALA A 196 -6.21 -2.28 11.70
CA ALA A 196 -5.68 -3.56 12.16
C ALA A 196 -6.58 -4.76 11.77
N LYS A 197 -7.91 -4.60 11.84
CA LYS A 197 -8.85 -5.64 11.39
C LYS A 197 -8.76 -5.85 9.87
N HIS A 198 -8.68 -4.78 9.09
CA HIS A 198 -8.53 -4.85 7.63
C HIS A 198 -7.21 -5.51 7.23
N SER A 199 -6.10 -5.12 7.85
CA SER A 199 -4.79 -5.76 7.65
C SER A 199 -4.84 -7.27 7.98
N ALA A 200 -5.44 -7.65 9.12
CA ALA A 200 -5.60 -9.06 9.47
C ALA A 200 -6.50 -9.84 8.48
N GLN A 201 -7.51 -9.18 7.89
CA GLN A 201 -8.37 -9.78 6.87
C GLN A 201 -7.61 -9.99 5.55
N LEU A 202 -6.85 -8.98 5.11
CA LEU A 202 -6.00 -9.09 3.92
C LEU A 202 -4.95 -10.20 4.09
N GLN A 203 -4.33 -10.29 5.27
CA GLN A 203 -3.38 -11.37 5.57
C GLN A 203 -4.04 -12.74 5.52
N LYS A 204 -5.28 -12.91 6.01
CA LYS A 204 -6.03 -14.16 5.88
C LYS A 204 -6.30 -14.51 4.42
N GLN A 205 -6.76 -13.55 3.61
CA GLN A 205 -7.00 -13.76 2.18
C GLN A 205 -5.73 -14.13 1.43
N ASN A 206 -4.61 -13.45 1.72
CA ASN A 206 -3.30 -13.76 1.15
C ASN A 206 -2.84 -15.18 1.51
N ASN A 207 -3.02 -15.59 2.77
CA ASN A 207 -2.73 -16.95 3.21
C ASN A 207 -3.60 -18.01 2.51
N GLU A 208 -4.89 -17.72 2.29
CA GLU A 208 -5.80 -18.59 1.55
C GLU A 208 -5.40 -18.72 0.08
N GLN A 209 -5.08 -17.60 -0.58
CA GLN A 209 -4.58 -17.58 -1.95
C GLN A 209 -3.26 -18.36 -2.07
N SER A 210 -2.33 -18.16 -1.15
CA SER A 210 -1.06 -18.89 -1.09
C SER A 210 -1.27 -20.40 -0.95
N ARG A 211 -2.22 -20.82 -0.10
CA ARG A 211 -2.60 -22.24 0.03
C ARG A 211 -3.23 -22.80 -1.24
N MET A 212 -4.07 -22.02 -1.92
CA MET A 212 -4.67 -22.43 -3.20
C MET A 212 -3.60 -22.58 -4.28
N LEU A 213 -2.69 -21.61 -4.41
CA LEU A 213 -1.57 -21.67 -5.35
C LEU A 213 -0.71 -22.90 -5.09
N LEU A 214 -0.35 -23.18 -3.84
CA LEU A 214 0.40 -24.38 -3.48
C LEU A 214 -0.30 -25.69 -3.90
N LYS A 215 -1.63 -25.78 -3.74
CA LYS A 215 -2.41 -26.94 -4.21
C LYS A 215 -2.35 -27.07 -5.73
N LYS A 216 -2.57 -25.97 -6.46
CA LYS A 216 -2.51 -25.94 -7.94
C LYS A 216 -1.12 -26.32 -8.45
N THR A 217 -0.06 -25.83 -7.81
CA THR A 217 1.32 -26.22 -8.13
C THR A 217 1.52 -27.72 -7.96
N ARG A 218 1.05 -28.32 -6.84
CA ARG A 218 1.14 -29.78 -6.63
C ARG A 218 0.33 -30.58 -7.65
N GLU A 219 -0.87 -30.12 -8.01
CA GLU A 219 -1.69 -30.77 -9.05
C GLU A 219 -1.03 -30.70 -10.44
N ALA A 220 -0.41 -29.56 -10.76
CA ALA A 220 0.38 -29.40 -11.99
C ALA A 220 1.59 -30.35 -12.00
N ASP A 221 2.33 -30.47 -10.89
CA ASP A 221 3.46 -31.39 -10.75
C ASP A 221 3.03 -32.86 -10.94
N MET A 222 1.90 -33.26 -10.35
CA MET A 222 1.33 -34.60 -10.52
C MET A 222 0.91 -34.87 -11.97
N SER A 223 0.29 -33.88 -12.62
CA SER A 223 -0.11 -33.97 -14.03
C SER A 223 1.11 -34.06 -14.95
N ALA A 224 2.16 -33.30 -14.67
CA ALA A 224 3.43 -33.36 -15.38
C ALA A 224 4.07 -34.76 -15.27
N ARG A 225 4.12 -35.33 -14.06
CA ARG A 225 4.59 -36.71 -13.84
C ARG A 225 3.77 -37.73 -14.63
N LYS A 226 2.44 -37.59 -14.65
CA LYS A 226 1.57 -38.49 -15.42
C LYS A 226 1.80 -38.38 -16.92
N ILE A 227 2.02 -37.17 -17.45
CA ILE A 227 2.37 -36.95 -18.86
C ILE A 227 3.71 -37.63 -19.18
N GLU A 228 4.71 -37.52 -18.30
CA GLU A 228 5.98 -38.21 -18.51
C GLU A 228 5.84 -39.74 -18.49
N GLU A 229 5.03 -40.30 -17.59
CA GLU A 229 4.71 -41.73 -17.59
C GLU A 229 4.07 -42.17 -18.91
N LEU A 230 3.04 -41.45 -19.38
CA LEU A 230 2.39 -41.77 -20.66
C LEU A 230 3.36 -41.65 -21.85
N LYS A 231 4.27 -40.68 -21.84
CA LYS A 231 5.34 -40.59 -22.85
C LYS A 231 6.28 -41.80 -22.80
N ARG A 232 6.63 -42.29 -21.60
CA ARG A 232 7.44 -43.51 -21.43
C ARG A 232 6.69 -44.75 -21.94
N GLU A 233 5.42 -44.91 -21.60
CA GLU A 233 4.56 -46.01 -22.07
C GLU A 233 4.37 -45.98 -23.59
N GLN A 234 4.11 -44.81 -24.17
CA GLN A 234 4.00 -44.64 -25.62
C GLN A 234 5.30 -45.02 -26.33
N LYS A 235 6.46 -44.60 -25.78
CA LYS A 235 7.77 -44.98 -26.32
C LYS A 235 7.96 -46.50 -26.28
N GLN A 236 7.64 -47.14 -25.16
CA GLN A 236 7.71 -48.61 -25.02
C GLN A 236 6.76 -49.32 -26.00
N TYR A 237 5.54 -48.82 -26.18
CA TYR A 237 4.58 -49.37 -27.15
C TYR A 237 5.10 -49.27 -28.58
N LEU A 238 5.67 -48.12 -28.97
CA LEU A 238 6.27 -47.93 -30.29
C LEU A 238 7.47 -48.86 -30.50
N GLU A 239 8.33 -49.05 -29.49
CA GLU A 239 9.45 -49.99 -29.53
C GLU A 239 8.95 -51.44 -29.66
N ALA A 240 7.94 -51.84 -28.88
CA ALA A 240 7.32 -53.16 -28.96
C ALA A 240 6.64 -53.41 -30.31
N ALA A 241 5.97 -52.41 -30.88
CA ALA A 241 5.36 -52.49 -32.22
C ALA A 241 6.43 -52.64 -33.31
N ARG A 242 7.52 -51.85 -33.23
CA ARG A 242 8.68 -51.99 -34.15
C ARG A 242 9.31 -53.38 -34.04
N PHE A 243 9.46 -53.89 -32.82
CA PHE A 243 9.98 -55.24 -32.58
C PHE A 243 9.04 -56.31 -33.16
N ARG A 244 7.73 -56.21 -32.94
CA ARG A 244 6.74 -57.14 -33.51
C ARG A 244 6.82 -57.18 -35.04
N VAL A 245 6.85 -56.02 -35.70
CA VAL A 245 6.98 -55.95 -37.16
C VAL A 245 8.29 -56.58 -37.63
N ARG A 246 9.39 -56.43 -36.87
CA ARG A 246 10.67 -57.09 -37.17
C ARG A 246 10.53 -58.63 -37.10
N VAL A 247 9.96 -59.14 -36.01
CA VAL A 247 9.71 -60.58 -35.82
C VAL A 247 8.77 -61.15 -36.89
N GLU A 248 7.69 -60.45 -37.23
CA GLU A 248 6.75 -60.87 -38.28
C GLU A 248 7.44 -60.94 -39.65
N ARG A 249 8.30 -59.96 -39.97
CA ARG A 249 9.12 -59.99 -41.19
C ARG A 249 10.08 -61.18 -41.20
N GLU A 250 10.76 -61.45 -40.09
CA GLU A 250 11.65 -62.61 -39.94
C GLU A 250 10.89 -63.94 -40.05
N ALA A 251 9.71 -64.04 -39.42
CA ALA A 251 8.83 -65.20 -39.50
C ALA A 251 8.34 -65.43 -40.95
N ALA A 252 7.92 -64.38 -41.65
CA ALA A 252 7.51 -64.48 -43.05
C ALA A 252 8.67 -64.89 -43.97
N ARG A 253 9.88 -64.37 -43.73
CA ARG A 253 11.09 -64.77 -44.45
C ARG A 253 11.42 -66.25 -44.22
N THR A 254 11.45 -66.69 -42.96
CA THR A 254 11.72 -68.09 -42.62
C THR A 254 10.65 -69.04 -43.15
N ALA A 255 9.37 -68.63 -43.17
CA ALA A 255 8.29 -69.38 -43.81
C ALA A 255 8.51 -69.56 -45.32
N LYS A 256 8.83 -68.49 -46.05
CA LYS A 256 9.17 -68.55 -47.49
C LYS A 256 10.38 -69.45 -47.76
N PHE A 257 11.40 -69.37 -46.91
CA PHE A 257 12.57 -70.23 -47.00
C PHE A 257 12.24 -71.71 -46.78
N ARG A 258 11.38 -72.03 -45.80
CA ARG A 258 10.90 -73.41 -45.56
C ARG A 258 10.07 -73.94 -46.73
N GLU A 259 9.19 -73.12 -47.29
CA GLU A 259 8.36 -73.48 -48.45
C GLU A 259 9.23 -73.78 -49.68
N ALA A 260 10.20 -72.91 -49.98
CA ALA A 260 11.15 -73.13 -51.08
C ALA A 260 11.98 -74.42 -50.88
N ASN A 261 12.44 -74.70 -49.66
CA ASN A 261 13.12 -75.95 -49.34
C ASN A 261 12.22 -77.18 -49.46
N ALA A 262 10.97 -77.09 -48.99
CA ALA A 262 10.00 -78.17 -49.11
C ALA A 262 9.68 -78.47 -50.58
N ARG A 263 9.61 -77.43 -51.42
CA ARG A 263 9.44 -77.56 -52.88
C ARG A 263 10.65 -78.26 -53.52
N LEU A 264 11.86 -77.79 -53.23
CA LEU A 264 13.10 -78.42 -53.71
C LEU A 264 13.18 -79.90 -53.33
N ARG A 265 12.81 -80.26 -52.09
CA ARG A 265 12.78 -81.65 -51.64
C ARG A 265 11.80 -82.52 -52.43
N ARG A 266 10.61 -81.98 -52.75
CA ARG A 266 9.63 -82.69 -53.60
C ARG A 266 10.17 -82.91 -55.01
N GLU A 267 10.74 -81.87 -55.62
CA GLU A 267 11.35 -81.94 -56.96
C GLU A 267 12.52 -82.95 -56.99
N LEU A 268 13.36 -82.99 -55.95
CA LEU A 268 14.42 -83.99 -55.83
C LEU A 268 13.88 -85.42 -55.68
N GLN A 269 12.83 -85.62 -54.88
CA GLN A 269 12.19 -86.93 -54.73
C GLN A 269 11.52 -87.41 -56.01
N GLU A 270 10.86 -86.52 -56.74
CA GLU A 270 10.24 -86.83 -58.05
C GLU A 270 11.31 -87.19 -59.08
N ARG A 271 12.39 -86.40 -59.17
CA ARG A 271 13.54 -86.74 -60.03
C ARG A 271 14.12 -88.10 -59.66
N GLN A 272 14.35 -88.38 -58.38
CA GLN A 272 14.91 -89.64 -57.92
C GLN A 272 14.04 -90.84 -58.35
N ARG A 273 12.72 -90.75 -58.19
CA ARG A 273 11.79 -91.79 -58.67
C ARG A 273 11.87 -91.99 -60.18
N LYS A 274 12.01 -90.93 -60.96
CA LYS A 274 12.17 -91.02 -62.43
C LYS A 274 13.52 -91.60 -62.83
N VAL A 275 14.60 -91.30 -62.10
CA VAL A 275 15.91 -91.94 -62.31
C VAL A 275 15.80 -93.44 -62.04
N GLU A 276 15.19 -93.84 -60.93
CA GLU A 276 14.95 -95.26 -60.60
C GLU A 276 14.11 -95.96 -61.68
N GLN A 277 13.07 -95.30 -62.20
CA GLN A 277 12.29 -95.80 -63.34
C GLN A 277 13.15 -95.93 -64.60
N MET A 278 13.97 -94.92 -64.93
CA MET A 278 14.86 -94.95 -66.09
C MET A 278 15.92 -96.04 -65.98
N GLU A 279 16.51 -96.24 -64.80
CA GLU A 279 17.45 -97.33 -64.51
C GLU A 279 16.79 -98.69 -64.71
N ALA A 280 15.53 -98.86 -64.26
CA ALA A 280 14.76 -100.07 -64.50
C ALA A 280 14.48 -100.30 -65.99
N MET A 281 14.10 -99.25 -66.74
CA MET A 281 13.87 -99.33 -68.18
C MET A 281 15.16 -99.63 -68.96
N LEU A 282 16.30 -99.07 -68.54
CA LEU A 282 17.62 -99.38 -69.11
C LEU A 282 18.02 -100.84 -68.83
N ALA A 283 17.75 -101.35 -67.63
CA ALA A 283 17.97 -102.76 -67.31
C ALA A 283 17.07 -103.67 -68.16
N GLU A 284 15.80 -103.30 -68.37
CA GLU A 284 14.87 -104.03 -69.23
C GLU A 284 15.29 -103.98 -70.70
N ARG A 285 15.75 -102.82 -71.20
CA ARG A 285 16.37 -102.70 -72.53
C ARG A 285 17.54 -103.66 -72.67
N LEU A 286 18.43 -103.71 -71.67
CA LEU A 286 19.58 -104.61 -71.66
C LEU A 286 19.14 -106.08 -71.66
N ARG A 287 18.07 -106.42 -70.93
CA ARG A 287 17.46 -107.76 -70.91
C ARG A 287 16.90 -108.15 -72.27
N LEU A 288 16.14 -107.26 -72.91
CA LEU A 288 15.58 -107.46 -74.26
C LEU A 288 16.67 -107.56 -75.32
N GLN A 289 17.77 -106.82 -75.17
CA GLN A 289 18.94 -106.86 -76.07
C GLN A 289 19.79 -108.13 -75.87
N GLY A 290 19.84 -108.68 -74.64
CA GLY A 290 20.55 -109.92 -74.29
C GLY A 290 19.82 -111.21 -74.68
N LEU A 291 18.54 -111.16 -75.02
CA LEU A 291 17.70 -112.30 -75.45
C LEU A 291 17.89 -112.75 -76.91
N GLY A 292 19.04 -112.44 -77.52
CA GLY A 292 19.51 -113.08 -78.76
C GLY A 292 18.46 -113.14 -79.89
N GLY A 293 18.01 -111.98 -80.37
CA GLY A 293 17.25 -111.86 -81.63
C GLY A 293 15.78 -112.33 -81.61
N THR A 294 15.22 -112.69 -80.44
CA THR A 294 13.80 -113.10 -80.32
C THR A 294 12.88 -112.07 -79.68
N ALA A 295 13.42 -110.98 -79.13
CA ALA A 295 12.62 -109.85 -78.66
C ALA A 295 11.98 -109.12 -79.86
N ARG A 296 10.70 -108.74 -79.74
CA ARG A 296 10.02 -107.99 -80.81
C ARG A 296 10.70 -106.61 -80.92
N PRO A 297 11.15 -106.18 -82.11
CA PRO A 297 11.80 -104.88 -82.29
C PRO A 297 10.90 -103.71 -81.89
N GLU A 298 9.58 -103.91 -81.89
CA GLU A 298 8.59 -102.93 -81.41
C GLU A 298 8.70 -102.70 -79.89
N GLU A 299 8.89 -103.75 -79.07
CA GLU A 299 9.02 -103.63 -77.61
C GLU A 299 10.31 -102.90 -77.22
N LEU A 300 11.42 -103.16 -77.93
CA LEU A 300 12.68 -102.46 -77.70
C LEU A 300 12.54 -100.96 -78.03
N ARG A 301 11.84 -100.63 -79.11
CA ARG A 301 11.59 -99.24 -79.52
C ARG A 301 10.68 -98.52 -78.52
N GLU A 302 9.64 -99.16 -78.01
CA GLU A 302 8.80 -98.59 -76.95
C GLU A 302 9.59 -98.30 -75.66
N VAL A 303 10.52 -99.20 -75.29
CA VAL A 303 11.44 -98.98 -74.16
C VAL A 303 12.39 -97.82 -74.43
N GLU A 304 12.92 -97.68 -75.65
CA GLU A 304 13.79 -96.56 -76.04
C GLU A 304 13.03 -95.22 -76.05
N ASP A 305 11.80 -95.18 -76.58
CA ASP A 305 10.93 -93.99 -76.57
C ASP A 305 10.55 -93.59 -75.12
N GLN A 306 10.34 -94.58 -74.23
CA GLN A 306 10.10 -94.33 -72.80
C GLN A 306 11.36 -93.82 -72.08
N ILE A 307 12.54 -94.33 -72.42
CA ILE A 307 13.83 -93.82 -71.89
C ILE A 307 14.05 -92.37 -72.35
N GLU A 308 13.82 -92.05 -73.64
CA GLU A 308 13.97 -90.69 -74.16
C GLU A 308 12.98 -89.72 -73.50
N SER A 309 11.73 -90.15 -73.30
CA SER A 309 10.72 -89.39 -72.55
C SER A 309 11.13 -89.16 -71.08
N LEU A 310 11.67 -90.18 -70.41
CA LEU A 310 12.19 -90.06 -69.04
C LEU A 310 13.41 -89.14 -68.98
N ASP A 311 14.33 -89.18 -69.94
CA ASP A 311 15.48 -88.28 -70.00
C ASP A 311 15.04 -86.82 -70.20
N ALA A 312 14.09 -86.57 -71.10
CA ALA A 312 13.51 -85.24 -71.28
C ALA A 312 12.82 -84.73 -70.00
N GLN A 313 12.11 -85.60 -69.28
CA GLN A 313 11.50 -85.28 -67.99
C GLN A 313 12.54 -85.04 -66.88
N LEU A 314 13.63 -85.81 -66.85
CA LEU A 314 14.73 -85.61 -65.91
C LEU A 314 15.47 -84.29 -66.19
N ASN A 315 15.64 -83.91 -67.45
CA ASN A 315 16.20 -82.61 -67.82
C ASN A 315 15.30 -81.46 -67.35
N PHE A 316 13.98 -81.57 -67.56
CA PHE A 316 13.00 -80.60 -67.06
C PHE A 316 13.00 -80.49 -65.51
N ASP A 317 13.02 -81.62 -64.80
CA ASP A 317 13.12 -81.63 -63.34
C ASP A 317 14.44 -81.02 -62.86
N GLY A 318 15.52 -81.21 -63.63
CA GLY A 318 16.83 -80.59 -63.39
C GLY A 318 16.76 -79.06 -63.43
N GLU A 319 16.09 -78.49 -64.42
CA GLU A 319 15.86 -77.04 -64.47
C GLU A 319 14.98 -76.56 -63.32
N CYS A 320 13.93 -77.31 -62.96
CA CYS A 320 13.07 -76.98 -61.81
C CYS A 320 13.89 -76.93 -60.51
N ILE A 321 14.74 -77.92 -60.27
CA ILE A 321 15.64 -77.97 -59.12
C ILE A 321 16.59 -76.77 -59.10
N VAL A 322 17.22 -76.43 -60.22
CA VAL A 322 18.14 -75.27 -60.30
C VAL A 322 17.39 -73.96 -60.02
N ARG A 323 16.16 -73.80 -60.53
CA ARG A 323 15.32 -72.62 -60.22
C ARG A 323 14.99 -72.55 -58.73
N SER A 324 14.62 -73.68 -58.11
CA SER A 324 14.35 -73.77 -56.67
C SER A 324 15.61 -73.49 -55.83
N GLN A 325 16.77 -74.01 -56.20
CA GLN A 325 18.06 -73.72 -55.55
C GLN A 325 18.44 -72.23 -55.68
N THR A 326 18.26 -71.65 -56.86
CA THR A 326 18.49 -70.21 -57.10
C THR A 326 17.56 -69.35 -56.24
N GLN A 327 16.29 -69.76 -56.10
CA GLN A 327 15.34 -69.06 -55.23
C GLN A 327 15.75 -69.14 -53.75
N ILE A 328 16.22 -70.29 -53.27
CA ILE A 328 16.74 -70.46 -51.90
C ILE A 328 17.96 -69.55 -51.69
N LEU A 329 18.92 -69.55 -52.60
CA LEU A 329 20.11 -68.69 -52.51
C LEU A 329 19.75 -67.20 -52.46
N LYS A 330 18.77 -66.75 -53.27
CA LYS A 330 18.27 -65.37 -53.21
C LYS A 330 17.63 -65.04 -51.86
N LEU A 331 16.89 -65.98 -51.27
CA LEU A 331 16.28 -65.81 -49.95
C LEU A 331 17.33 -65.78 -48.82
N THR A 332 18.45 -66.50 -48.98
CA THR A 332 19.56 -66.50 -48.02
C THR A 332 20.45 -65.27 -48.15
N ALA A 333 20.82 -64.84 -49.36
CA ALA A 333 21.71 -63.70 -49.59
C ALA A 333 21.12 -62.36 -49.10
N VAL A 334 19.79 -62.20 -49.19
CA VAL A 334 19.08 -61.02 -48.64
C VAL A 334 19.22 -60.92 -47.11
N ASN A 335 19.57 -62.02 -46.42
CA ASN A 335 19.77 -62.04 -44.98
C ASN A 335 21.10 -61.43 -44.54
N GLU A 336 22.15 -61.56 -45.35
CA GLU A 336 23.51 -61.09 -45.01
C GLU A 336 23.68 -59.58 -45.26
N THR A 337 22.93 -59.00 -46.19
CA THR A 337 23.02 -57.58 -46.53
C THR A 337 22.12 -56.67 -45.69
N ALA A 338 21.20 -57.22 -44.88
CA ALA A 338 20.16 -56.46 -44.20
C ALA A 338 20.46 -56.13 -42.73
N GLU A 339 21.54 -56.68 -42.14
CA GLU A 339 21.84 -56.48 -40.71
C GLU A 339 22.73 -55.24 -40.40
N ASP A 340 23.32 -54.56 -41.39
CA ASP A 340 24.38 -53.56 -41.10
C ASP A 340 24.11 -52.10 -41.54
N THR A 341 22.87 -51.76 -41.93
CA THR A 341 22.49 -50.35 -42.13
C THR A 341 21.50 -49.91 -41.07
N GLY A 342 22.03 -49.58 -39.90
CA GLY A 342 21.30 -48.88 -38.84
C GLY A 342 20.73 -47.55 -39.36
N PRO A 343 19.45 -47.24 -39.11
CA PRO A 343 18.87 -45.97 -39.54
C PRO A 343 19.37 -44.85 -38.61
N GLN A 344 20.37 -44.09 -39.06
CA GLN A 344 20.61 -42.74 -38.54
C GLN A 344 19.43 -41.85 -38.94
N GLY A 345 18.49 -41.67 -38.02
CA GLY A 345 17.43 -40.67 -38.16
C GLY A 345 17.98 -39.26 -37.91
N PRO A 346 17.58 -38.24 -38.70
CA PRO A 346 18.04 -36.88 -38.53
C PRO A 346 17.56 -36.30 -37.20
N GLN A 347 18.51 -35.75 -36.43
CA GLN A 347 18.26 -34.95 -35.23
C GLN A 347 17.50 -33.68 -35.61
N ALA A 348 16.21 -33.61 -35.27
CA ALA A 348 15.48 -32.36 -35.19
C ALA A 348 15.67 -31.79 -33.78
N GLN A 349 16.43 -30.70 -33.68
CA GLN A 349 16.50 -29.84 -32.52
C GLN A 349 15.17 -29.09 -32.34
N PRO A 350 14.63 -28.96 -31.12
CA PRO A 350 13.86 -27.79 -30.76
C PRO A 350 14.75 -26.88 -29.89
N GLU A 351 15.00 -25.69 -30.41
CA GLU A 351 15.65 -24.58 -29.71
C GLU A 351 14.90 -24.25 -28.41
N GLU A 352 15.63 -24.22 -27.31
CA GLU A 352 15.25 -23.51 -26.09
C GLU A 352 15.38 -22.00 -26.33
N ALA A 353 14.26 -21.28 -26.32
CA ALA A 353 14.23 -19.84 -26.17
C ALA A 353 13.79 -19.51 -24.73
N VAL A 354 14.75 -19.18 -23.88
CA VAL A 354 14.55 -18.52 -22.59
C VAL A 354 14.89 -17.03 -22.78
N GLY A 355 13.94 -16.14 -22.51
CA GLY A 355 14.22 -14.70 -22.59
C GLY A 355 13.03 -13.77 -22.28
N ALA A 356 12.87 -13.48 -20.98
CA ALA A 356 12.25 -12.29 -20.38
C ALA A 356 10.69 -12.18 -20.29
N PRO A 357 10.16 -11.96 -19.07
CA PRO A 357 8.75 -11.69 -18.82
C PRO A 357 8.47 -10.20 -19.03
N MET A 358 7.94 -9.85 -20.19
CA MET A 358 7.07 -8.69 -20.29
C MET A 358 5.63 -9.22 -20.25
N VAL A 359 4.83 -8.74 -19.32
CA VAL A 359 3.38 -9.00 -19.26
C VAL A 359 2.76 -8.31 -20.49
N SER A 360 2.90 -8.98 -21.64
CA SER A 360 2.33 -8.61 -22.91
C SER A 360 0.82 -8.87 -22.84
N GLY A 361 0.02 -7.99 -23.44
CA GLY A 361 -1.43 -8.17 -23.56
C GLY A 361 -1.86 -9.53 -24.13
N ALA A 362 -0.94 -10.27 -24.77
CA ALA A 362 -1.14 -11.66 -25.18
C ALA A 362 -1.42 -12.63 -24.02
N ALA A 363 -0.87 -12.42 -22.82
CA ALA A 363 -1.14 -13.26 -21.64
C ALA A 363 -2.56 -13.08 -21.09
N VAL A 364 -3.12 -11.88 -21.24
CA VAL A 364 -4.52 -11.58 -20.91
C VAL A 364 -5.45 -12.27 -21.92
N VAL A 365 -5.09 -12.27 -23.21
CA VAL A 365 -5.86 -12.97 -24.26
C VAL A 365 -5.81 -14.50 -24.09
N ALA A 366 -4.72 -15.07 -23.58
CA ALA A 366 -4.60 -16.51 -23.31
C ALA A 366 -5.41 -16.98 -22.08
N GLN A 367 -5.78 -16.06 -21.16
CA GLN A 367 -6.70 -16.36 -20.05
C GLN A 367 -8.18 -16.29 -20.43
N LEU A 368 -8.50 -15.79 -21.62
CA LEU A 368 -9.86 -15.65 -22.11
C LEU A 368 -10.16 -16.85 -23.00
N SER A 369 -10.82 -17.86 -22.42
CA SER A 369 -11.15 -19.14 -23.07
C SER A 369 -11.99 -19.02 -24.34
N SER A 370 -12.55 -17.84 -24.62
CA SER A 370 -13.21 -17.50 -25.88
C SER A 370 -12.96 -16.04 -26.27
N LEU A 371 -12.98 -15.78 -27.58
CA LEU A 371 -12.90 -14.43 -28.16
C LEU A 371 -14.04 -13.51 -27.65
N GLN A 372 -15.14 -14.12 -27.20
CA GLN A 372 -16.28 -13.42 -26.61
C GLN A 372 -15.99 -12.91 -25.20
N ASP A 373 -15.24 -13.67 -24.40
CA ASP A 373 -14.75 -13.23 -23.08
C ASP A 373 -13.74 -12.09 -23.24
N ALA A 374 -12.85 -12.19 -24.23
CA ALA A 374 -11.91 -11.11 -24.54
C ALA A 374 -12.62 -9.81 -24.90
N LYS A 375 -13.69 -9.92 -25.70
CA LYS A 375 -14.53 -8.78 -26.08
C LYS A 375 -15.28 -8.19 -24.87
N SER A 376 -15.84 -9.02 -23.97
CA SER A 376 -16.53 -8.51 -22.79
C SER A 376 -15.59 -7.80 -21.83
N THR A 377 -14.41 -8.38 -21.55
CA THR A 377 -13.38 -7.74 -20.71
C THR A 377 -12.90 -6.43 -21.32
N CYS A 378 -12.65 -6.38 -22.64
CA CYS A 378 -12.26 -5.12 -23.29
C CYS A 378 -13.36 -4.05 -23.18
N LEU A 379 -14.64 -4.42 -23.33
CA LEU A 379 -15.76 -3.48 -23.17
C LEU A 379 -15.90 -2.98 -21.73
N GLU A 380 -15.65 -3.83 -20.73
CA GLU A 380 -15.61 -3.41 -19.32
C GLU A 380 -14.45 -2.46 -19.04
N CYS A 381 -13.27 -2.72 -19.62
CA CYS A 381 -12.14 -1.79 -19.55
C CYS A 381 -12.49 -0.43 -20.17
N PHE A 382 -13.14 -0.38 -21.33
CA PHE A 382 -13.56 0.89 -21.94
C PHE A 382 -14.58 1.64 -21.08
N ARG A 383 -15.58 0.95 -20.51
CA ARG A 383 -16.53 1.57 -19.57
C ARG A 383 -15.83 2.11 -18.32
N SER A 384 -14.84 1.38 -17.81
CA SER A 384 -14.02 1.83 -16.68
C SER A 384 -13.20 3.07 -17.03
N ILE A 385 -12.65 3.15 -18.25
CA ILE A 385 -11.92 4.32 -18.74
C ILE A 385 -12.86 5.52 -18.87
N ASP A 386 -14.06 5.33 -19.42
CA ASP A 386 -15.06 6.40 -19.55
C ASP A 386 -15.50 6.92 -18.17
N GLN A 387 -15.74 6.02 -17.22
CA GLN A 387 -16.08 6.38 -15.84
C GLN A 387 -14.94 7.16 -15.17
N LEU A 388 -13.70 6.67 -15.26
CA LEU A 388 -12.53 7.37 -14.72
C LEU A 388 -12.32 8.73 -15.38
N SER A 389 -12.61 8.85 -16.68
CA SER A 389 -12.53 10.13 -17.39
C SER A 389 -13.61 11.11 -16.92
N ALA A 390 -14.83 10.64 -16.63
CA ALA A 390 -15.89 11.46 -16.05
C ALA A 390 -15.54 11.90 -14.62
N ASP A 391 -15.06 10.98 -13.80
CA ASP A 391 -14.62 11.26 -12.43
C ASP A 391 -13.47 12.28 -12.43
N ASN A 392 -12.48 12.13 -13.32
CA ASN A 392 -11.41 13.11 -13.50
C ASN A 392 -11.96 14.49 -13.90
N GLY A 393 -12.95 14.57 -14.79
CA GLY A 393 -13.64 15.81 -15.13
C GLY A 393 -14.32 16.47 -13.92
N THR A 394 -15.00 15.69 -13.07
CA THR A 394 -15.62 16.22 -11.85
C THR A 394 -14.60 16.69 -10.82
N LEU A 395 -13.48 15.97 -10.67
CA LEU A 395 -12.38 16.38 -9.79
C LEU A 395 -11.71 17.66 -10.29
N GLN A 396 -11.50 17.80 -11.60
CA GLN A 396 -10.97 19.04 -12.20
C GLN A 396 -11.91 20.22 -11.97
N ALA A 397 -13.22 20.03 -12.12
CA ALA A 397 -14.20 21.07 -11.79
C ALA A 397 -14.14 21.45 -10.30
N ARG A 398 -14.00 20.47 -9.41
CA ARG A 398 -13.88 20.73 -7.97
C ARG A 398 -12.58 21.45 -7.59
N ILE A 399 -11.48 21.15 -8.26
CA ILE A 399 -10.21 21.88 -8.09
C ILE A 399 -10.40 23.34 -8.51
N ALA A 400 -11.01 23.60 -9.67
CA ALA A 400 -11.26 24.96 -10.14
C ALA A 400 -12.18 25.77 -9.19
N GLU A 401 -13.19 25.13 -8.59
CA GLU A 401 -14.03 25.76 -7.55
C GLU A 401 -13.21 26.13 -6.31
N LEU A 402 -12.35 25.23 -5.83
CA LEU A 402 -11.52 25.47 -4.65
C LEU A 402 -10.46 26.55 -4.90
N GLU A 403 -9.90 26.61 -6.11
CA GLU A 403 -8.98 27.68 -6.52
C GLU A 403 -9.69 29.04 -6.49
N ALA A 404 -10.92 29.14 -7.02
CA ALA A 404 -11.72 30.36 -6.94
C ALA A 404 -12.07 30.77 -5.49
N ASP A 405 -12.39 29.81 -4.61
CA ASP A 405 -12.63 30.06 -3.18
C ASP A 405 -11.37 30.58 -2.46
N ILE A 406 -10.19 30.08 -2.83
CA ILE A 406 -8.90 30.56 -2.29
C ILE A 406 -8.65 32.00 -2.75
N GLU A 407 -8.80 32.30 -4.04
CA GLU A 407 -8.66 33.66 -4.56
C GLU A 407 -9.62 34.64 -3.89
N GLN A 408 -10.86 34.23 -3.63
CA GLN A 408 -11.84 35.05 -2.90
C GLN A 408 -11.40 35.31 -1.44
N ARG A 409 -10.83 34.31 -0.77
CA ARG A 409 -10.33 34.47 0.61
C ARG A 409 -9.09 35.35 0.68
N ASP A 410 -8.18 35.22 -0.26
CA ASP A 410 -6.99 36.07 -0.35
C ASP A 410 -7.38 37.54 -0.56
N ALA A 411 -8.34 37.81 -1.45
CA ALA A 411 -8.90 39.16 -1.61
C ALA A 411 -9.55 39.70 -0.32
N SER A 412 -10.23 38.86 0.46
CA SER A 412 -10.80 39.25 1.75
C SER A 412 -9.72 39.53 2.80
N ILE A 413 -8.63 38.76 2.82
CA ILE A 413 -7.48 39.00 3.71
C ILE A 413 -6.83 40.34 3.36
N ASP A 414 -6.60 40.61 2.07
CA ASP A 414 -6.05 41.88 1.61
C ASP A 414 -6.92 43.08 2.01
N GLU A 415 -8.25 42.95 1.91
CA GLU A 415 -9.17 43.99 2.37
C GLU A 415 -9.09 44.23 3.88
N LEU A 416 -9.02 43.16 4.69
CA LEU A 416 -8.88 43.27 6.14
C LEU A 416 -7.54 43.90 6.53
N GLN A 417 -6.45 43.51 5.88
CA GLN A 417 -5.14 44.14 6.09
C GLN A 417 -5.13 45.62 5.69
N ALA A 418 -5.82 45.99 4.60
CA ALA A 418 -5.97 47.39 4.21
C ALA A 418 -6.75 48.20 5.28
N ARG A 419 -7.82 47.62 5.85
CA ARG A 419 -8.59 48.23 6.94
C ARG A 419 -7.77 48.37 8.22
N GLU A 420 -6.96 47.37 8.55
CA GLU A 420 -6.04 47.41 9.70
C GLU A 420 -5.03 48.55 9.56
N ARG A 421 -4.37 48.67 8.39
CA ARG A 421 -3.45 49.79 8.11
C ARG A 421 -4.13 51.16 8.19
N LEU A 422 -5.37 51.28 7.73
CA LEU A 422 -6.14 52.52 7.85
C LEU A 422 -6.51 52.84 9.31
N ALA A 423 -6.84 51.83 10.11
CA ALA A 423 -7.12 51.99 11.52
C ALA A 423 -5.84 52.43 12.28
N GLU A 424 -4.70 51.77 12.02
CA GLU A 424 -3.41 52.16 12.60
C GLU A 424 -3.04 53.61 12.27
N ALA A 425 -3.29 54.06 11.03
CA ALA A 425 -3.03 55.43 10.61
C ALA A 425 -3.93 56.49 11.26
N GLN A 426 -5.10 56.11 11.80
CA GLN A 426 -6.01 57.04 12.50
C GLN A 426 -5.66 57.23 13.99
N PHE A 427 -4.83 56.35 14.57
CA PHE A 427 -4.43 56.39 15.98
C PHE A 427 -3.06 57.05 16.22
N VAL A 428 -2.35 57.43 15.15
CA VAL A 428 -1.11 58.24 15.18
C VAL A 428 -1.47 59.70 14.95
#